data_AF-A0A9D6HZP9-F1
#
_entry.id   AF-A0A9D6HZP9-F1
#
_cell.length_a   1.000
_cell.length_b   1.000
_cell.length_c   1.000
_cell.angle_alpha   90.00
_cell.angle_beta   90.00
_cell.angle_gamma   90.00
#
_symmetry.space_group_name_H-M   'P 1'
#
loop_
_entity.id
_entity.type
_entity.pdbx_description
1 polymer ?
#
loop_
_entity_poly.entity_id
_entity_poly.type
_entity_poly.pdbx_seq_one_letter_code
_entity_poly.pdbx_strand_id
1 'polypeptide(L)' 'MASVATTRLSSKGQVVIPEEIRRRLGLVTGVQFAVVGEGDVVVLKAV' A
#
# COMPACT_ATOMS: atom_id res chain seq x y z
N MET A 1 2.34 16.32 7.46
CA MET A 1 2.20 16.33 5.98
C MET A 1 2.05 14.88 5.53
N ALA A 2 1.22 14.58 4.52
CA ALA A 2 1.17 13.24 3.98
C ALA A 2 2.54 12.91 3.38
N SER A 3 3.24 11.92 3.93
CA SER A 3 4.50 11.45 3.35
C SER A 3 4.19 10.72 2.05
N VAL A 4 4.39 11.43 0.94
CA VAL A 4 4.37 10.83 -0.40
C VAL A 4 5.69 10.09 -0.56
N ALA A 5 5.62 8.78 -0.68
CA ALA A 5 6.75 7.93 -0.99
C ALA A 5 6.43 7.12 -2.26
N THR A 6 7.41 7.00 -3.15
CA THR A 6 7.27 6.24 -4.38
C THR A 6 7.93 4.87 -4.23
N THR A 7 7.28 3.84 -4.77
CA THR A 7 7.82 2.47 -4.83
C THR A 7 7.68 1.93 -6.23
N ARG A 8 8.55 0.99 -6.62
CA ARG A 8 8.46 0.33 -7.92
C ARG A 8 7.57 -0.90 -7.84
N LEU A 9 6.87 -1.18 -8.93
CA LEU A 9 6.19 -2.45 -9.14
C LEU A 9 7.23 -3.53 -9.43
N SER A 10 7.22 -4.61 -8.67
CA SER A 10 8.07 -5.78 -8.93
C SER A 10 7.59 -6.52 -10.17
N SER A 11 8.43 -7.40 -10.72
CA SER A 11 8.07 -8.27 -11.85
C SER A 11 6.88 -9.20 -11.56
N LYS A 12 6.59 -9.43 -10.28
CA LYS A 12 5.45 -10.24 -9.83
C LYS A 12 4.19 -9.40 -9.53
N GLY A 13 4.19 -8.13 -9.89
CA GLY A 13 3.07 -7.23 -9.64
C GLY A 13 2.93 -6.80 -8.17
N GLN A 14 3.98 -6.92 -7.37
CA GLN A 14 3.95 -6.52 -5.96
C GLN A 14 4.55 -5.12 -5.77
N VAL A 15 4.00 -4.35 -4.83
CA VAL A 15 4.58 -3.08 -4.37
C VAL A 15 4.95 -3.19 -2.90
N VAL A 16 6.01 -2.50 -2.50
CA VAL A 16 6.41 -2.39 -1.11
C VAL A 16 5.65 -1.23 -0.48
N ILE A 17 5.08 -1.40 0.71
CA ILE A 17 4.58 -0.27 1.50
C ILE A 17 5.76 0.28 2.31
N PRO A 18 6.19 1.54 2.10
CA PRO A 18 7.29 2.14 2.83
C PRO A 18 7.07 2.12 4.34
N GLU A 19 8.16 1.96 5.09
CA GLU A 19 8.13 1.72 6.53
C GLU A 19 7.37 2.80 7.32
N GLU A 20 7.54 4.07 6.95
CA GLU A 20 6.85 5.20 7.57
C GLU A 20 5.33 5.10 7.40
N ILE A 21 4.87 4.77 6.19
CA ILE A 21 3.44 4.58 5.90
C ILE A 21 2.91 3.36 6.65
N ARG A 22 3.67 2.26 6.67
CA ARG A 22 3.32 1.03 7.41
C ARG A 22 3.09 1.32 8.89
N ARG A 23 4.01 2.06 9.54
CA ARG A 23 3.89 2.46 10.95
C ARG A 23 2.69 3.37 11.18
N ARG A 24 2.52 4.40 10.34
CA ARG A 24 1.42 5.36 10.47
C ARG A 24 0.04 4.71 10.35
N LEU A 25 -0.08 3.70 9.49
CA LEU A 25 -1.32 2.96 9.26
C LEU A 25 -1.47 1.73 10.17
N GLY A 26 -0.50 1.44 11.06
CA GLY A 26 -0.56 0.30 11.97
C GLY A 26 -0.59 -1.07 11.28
N LEU A 27 -0.03 -1.18 10.07
CA LEU A 27 -0.10 -2.41 9.28
C LEU A 27 0.89 -3.45 9.79
N VAL A 28 0.41 -4.66 10.03
CA VAL A 28 1.20 -5.81 10.50
C VAL A 28 1.11 -6.97 9.51
N THR A 29 1.99 -7.96 9.68
CA THR A 29 1.96 -9.18 8.87
C THR A 29 0.60 -9.86 9.01
N GLY A 30 0.02 -10.27 7.88
CA GLY A 30 -1.27 -10.97 7.84
C GLY A 30 -2.50 -10.06 7.68
N VAL A 31 -2.34 -8.73 7.75
CA VAL A 31 -3.44 -7.81 7.40
C VAL A 31 -3.91 -8.07 5.98
N GLN A 32 -5.21 -8.26 5.83
CA GLN A 32 -5.86 -8.40 4.53
C GLN A 32 -6.31 -7.02 4.04
N PHE A 33 -6.30 -6.85 2.72
CA PHE A 33 -6.76 -5.62 2.09
C PHE A 33 -7.85 -5.93 1.07
N ALA A 34 -8.92 -5.15 1.11
CA ALA A 34 -9.74 -4.95 -0.06
C ALA A 34 -8.96 -4.11 -1.07
N VAL A 35 -8.87 -4.60 -2.30
CA VAL A 35 -8.15 -3.95 -3.41
C VAL A 35 -9.16 -3.48 -4.43
N VAL A 36 -9.18 -2.18 -4.71
CA VAL A 36 -10.08 -1.56 -5.69
C VAL A 36 -9.25 -0.73 -6.66
N GLY A 37 -9.48 -0.91 -7.97
CA GLY A 37 -8.91 -0.06 -9.01
C GLY A 37 -9.96 0.92 -9.53
N GLU A 38 -9.60 2.20 -9.62
CA GLU A 38 -10.45 3.25 -10.19
C GLU A 38 -9.58 4.23 -10.99
N GLY A 39 -9.80 4.31 -12.30
CA GLY A 39 -8.98 5.13 -13.20
C GLY A 39 -7.51 4.74 -13.15
N ASP A 40 -6.66 5.68 -12.74
CA ASP A 40 -5.21 5.54 -12.55
C ASP A 40 -4.80 5.26 -11.09
N VAL A 41 -5.76 4.99 -10.21
CA VAL A 41 -5.54 4.79 -8.78
C VAL A 41 -5.86 3.34 -8.36
N VAL A 42 -5.03 2.80 -7.47
CA VAL A 42 -5.31 1.58 -6.71
C VAL A 42 -5.49 1.95 -5.24
N VAL A 43 -6.64 1.59 -4.67
CA VAL A 43 -6.96 1.78 -3.25
C VAL A 43 -6.80 0.45 -2.51
N LEU A 44 -5.99 0.47 -1.44
CA LEU A 44 -5.84 -0.63 -0.49
C LEU A 44 -6.51 -0.24 0.82
N LYS A 45 -7.57 -0.95 1.20
CA LYS A 45 -8.28 -0.73 2.48
C LYS A 45 -8.14 -1.97 3.35
N ALA A 46 -7.52 -1.83 4.53
CA ALA A 46 -7.43 -2.92 5.49
C ALA A 46 -8.83 -3.40 5.92
N VAL A 47 -9.01 -4.71 6.06
CA VAL A 47 -10.24 -5.39 6.52
C VAL A 47 -10.04 -5.94 7.92
#